data_AF-A0A6U0GC94-F1
#
_entry.id   AF-A0A6U0GC94-F1
#
_cell.length_a   1.000
_cell.length_b   1.000
_cell.length_c   1.000
_cell.angle_alpha   90.00
_cell.angle_beta   90.00
_cell.angle_gamma   90.00
#
_symmetry.space_group_name_H-M   'P 1'
#
loop_
_entity.id
_entity.type
_entity.pdbx_description
1 polymer ?
#
loop_
_entity_poly.entity_id
_entity_poly.type
_entity_poly.pdbx_seq_one_letter_code
_entity_poly.pdbx_strand_id
1 'polypeptide(L)'
;SSSSSSSSSEASQIARADLAPIAHSFDGVFASANAGALVGMNASPVPGGWWNGTIVNSSAVDGAGDAPRFELQAITDDARRALTDVVLGALKSACASYAPERGFEAEAAQELLAAVAETSTREWLEKMTAATAEEGGIAGEVDVADAETEDGAMVTRAGDLAAELIQFREVESPGSKTALYVNLLSHVAALSKEEPDPAAEPAETPSTARRATTPKVRDGEMAEAAIELASVAKARADDAASRSMAAITVSVLEDVTLRISEAVTSAYLSRVRESASAPAVQRSELARGVDRREKKRSAELARKTAALAAASASRVVRYALALTPRLKATRALEKFRNEVKLQAWVDRNYTDVVAMYEDWHDLVGVDANGNIVRRRISICRHSELDRVKGLRLIVSVFLELADVIVPVSRAFLSRAQQFTSWLLVTLIGRSLGLVYRGIKESMGGGGNNADNKPRFA
;
A
#
# COMPACT_ATOMS: atom_id res chain seq x y z
N SER A 1 41.39 25.16 -15.90
CA SER A 1 40.50 24.33 -16.73
C SER A 1 40.28 23.00 -16.04
N SER A 2 39.16 22.86 -15.30
CA SER A 2 38.44 21.60 -15.06
C SER A 2 37.45 21.81 -13.91
N SER A 3 36.23 22.16 -14.28
CA SER A 3 35.01 22.10 -13.49
C SER A 3 34.62 20.63 -13.25
N SER A 4 34.42 20.23 -11.99
CA SER A 4 33.77 18.97 -11.63
C SER A 4 32.40 19.29 -11.03
N SER A 5 31.38 19.25 -11.87
CA SER A 5 29.96 19.33 -11.53
C SER A 5 29.51 17.99 -10.96
N SER A 6 29.29 17.93 -9.65
CA SER A 6 28.56 16.85 -8.97
C SER A 6 27.06 17.06 -9.21
N SER A 7 26.50 16.30 -10.14
CA SER A 7 25.05 16.21 -10.38
C SER A 7 24.41 15.40 -9.26
N SER A 8 24.00 16.08 -8.18
CA SER A 8 23.06 15.55 -7.20
C SER A 8 21.68 15.50 -7.84
N SER A 9 21.15 14.28 -7.98
CA SER A 9 19.77 13.93 -8.31
C SER A 9 18.75 14.91 -7.69
N GLU A 10 18.17 15.78 -8.52
CA GLU A 10 16.94 16.53 -8.23
C GLU A 10 15.76 15.54 -8.17
N ALA A 11 15.65 14.80 -7.07
CA ALA A 11 14.36 14.29 -6.64
C ALA A 11 13.55 15.52 -6.23
N SER A 12 12.38 15.72 -6.84
CA SER A 12 11.46 16.84 -6.60
C SER A 12 11.21 17.05 -5.11
N GLN A 13 12.03 17.89 -4.48
CA GLN A 13 11.71 18.58 -3.25
C GLN A 13 10.62 19.57 -3.61
N ILE A 14 9.36 19.15 -3.49
CA ILE A 14 8.24 20.09 -3.40
C ILE A 14 8.62 21.07 -2.29
N ALA A 15 8.68 22.35 -2.66
CA ALA A 15 9.23 23.40 -1.84
C ALA A 15 8.56 23.40 -0.45
N ARG A 16 9.37 23.49 0.60
CA ARG A 16 9.00 23.70 2.02
C ARG A 16 8.19 24.99 2.28
N ALA A 17 7.67 25.66 1.25
CA ALA A 17 7.10 26.99 1.34
C ALA A 17 5.57 26.93 1.49
N ASP A 18 5.10 27.48 2.61
CA ASP A 18 3.74 27.96 2.90
C ASP A 18 2.59 26.95 2.99
N LEU A 19 2.66 26.00 3.93
CA LEU A 19 1.49 25.22 4.36
C LEU A 19 1.25 25.34 5.87
N ALA A 20 -0.02 25.38 6.27
CA ALA A 20 -0.47 25.70 7.63
C ALA A 20 0.10 24.72 8.69
N PRO A 21 0.41 25.19 9.91
CA PRO A 21 0.87 24.31 10.98
C PRO A 21 -0.22 23.30 11.36
N ILE A 22 0.16 22.03 11.54
CA ILE A 22 -0.74 20.98 12.02
C ILE A 22 -1.26 21.37 13.40
N ALA A 23 -2.56 21.64 13.51
CA ALA A 23 -3.20 21.83 14.80
C ALA A 23 -3.41 20.47 15.47
N HIS A 24 -2.94 20.32 16.70
CA HIS A 24 -3.12 19.11 17.54
C HIS A 24 -4.49 19.12 18.21
N SER A 25 -5.53 19.45 17.45
CA SER A 25 -6.93 19.33 17.87
C SER A 25 -7.60 18.22 17.07
N PHE A 26 -8.72 17.70 17.57
CA PHE A 26 -9.49 16.70 16.86
C PHE A 26 -9.85 17.18 15.45
N ASP A 27 -10.43 18.38 15.33
CA ASP A 27 -10.71 18.98 14.02
C ASP A 27 -9.47 19.28 13.18
N GLY A 28 -8.36 19.67 13.81
CA GLY A 28 -7.11 20.00 13.13
C GLY A 28 -6.45 18.80 12.45
N VAL A 29 -6.51 17.62 13.10
CA VAL A 29 -5.96 16.37 12.56
C VAL A 29 -6.75 15.92 11.33
N PHE A 30 -8.08 15.93 11.39
CA PHE A 30 -8.93 15.56 10.25
C PHE A 30 -8.83 16.57 9.10
N ALA A 31 -8.76 17.87 9.39
CA ALA A 31 -8.57 18.89 8.36
C ALA A 31 -7.21 18.73 7.65
N SER A 32 -6.16 18.39 8.40
CA SER A 32 -4.82 18.16 7.85
C SER A 32 -4.76 16.90 6.98
N ALA A 33 -5.42 15.82 7.40
CA ALA A 33 -5.56 14.60 6.61
C ALA A 33 -6.32 14.85 5.29
N ASN A 34 -7.39 15.64 5.34
CA ASN A 34 -8.19 15.97 4.17
C ASN A 34 -7.43 16.83 3.15
N ALA A 35 -6.59 17.75 3.63
CA ALA A 35 -5.81 18.63 2.76
C ALA A 35 -4.69 17.89 2.00
N GLY A 36 -4.40 16.62 2.34
CA GLY A 36 -3.23 15.88 1.86
C GLY A 36 -1.91 16.58 2.23
N ALA A 37 -1.99 17.53 3.16
CA ALA A 37 -0.97 18.51 3.41
C ALA A 37 -0.21 18.05 4.63
N LEU A 38 0.72 17.09 4.48
CA LEU A 38 1.72 16.87 5.51
C LEU A 38 3.14 16.61 5.03
N VAL A 39 3.91 17.63 5.38
CA VAL A 39 5.33 17.94 5.33
C VAL A 39 6.20 16.96 6.14
N GLY A 40 7.36 16.62 5.60
CA GLY A 40 8.53 16.20 6.40
C GLY A 40 8.99 14.75 6.22
N MET A 41 8.19 13.91 5.57
CA MET A 41 8.56 12.52 5.27
C MET A 41 8.79 12.38 3.76
N ASN A 42 9.80 11.61 3.37
CA ASN A 42 10.07 11.32 1.96
C ASN A 42 8.88 10.55 1.38
N ALA A 43 7.97 11.27 0.70
CA ALA A 43 6.84 10.70 0.01
C ALA A 43 7.28 10.27 -1.38
N SER A 44 7.04 9.00 -1.73
CA SER A 44 7.23 8.51 -3.08
C SER A 44 5.85 8.41 -3.76
N PRO A 45 5.59 9.13 -4.86
CA PRO A 45 4.34 8.97 -5.59
C PRO A 45 4.24 7.55 -6.12
N VAL A 46 3.05 6.95 -6.01
CA VAL A 46 2.79 5.67 -6.65
C VAL A 46 2.62 5.94 -8.15
N PRO A 47 3.47 5.39 -9.02
CA PRO A 47 3.39 5.69 -10.44
C PRO A 47 2.06 5.20 -11.04
N GLY A 48 1.61 5.94 -12.06
CA GLY A 48 0.57 5.46 -12.98
C GLY A 48 1.08 4.33 -13.86
N GLY A 49 0.23 3.85 -14.77
CA GLY A 49 0.61 2.81 -15.70
C GLY A 49 -0.42 2.56 -16.80
N TRP A 50 -0.42 1.35 -17.35
CA TRP A 50 -1.25 1.03 -18.52
C TRP A 50 -2.76 1.22 -18.30
N TRP A 51 -3.24 1.15 -17.06
CA TRP A 51 -4.66 1.25 -16.69
C TRP A 51 -5.19 2.68 -16.62
N ASN A 52 -4.36 3.66 -16.23
CA ASN A 52 -4.78 5.06 -16.04
C ASN A 52 -4.40 5.97 -17.22
N GLY A 53 -3.78 5.42 -18.27
CA GLY A 53 -3.46 6.19 -19.48
C GLY A 53 -2.12 6.90 -19.43
N THR A 54 -1.43 6.90 -18.29
CA THR A 54 -0.11 7.50 -18.14
C THR A 54 0.93 6.59 -18.81
N ILE A 55 1.70 7.14 -19.76
CA ILE A 55 2.89 6.46 -20.29
C ILE A 55 4.05 6.92 -19.42
N VAL A 56 4.53 6.05 -18.53
CA VAL A 56 5.71 6.37 -17.73
C VAL A 56 6.94 6.01 -18.56
N ASN A 57 7.75 7.03 -18.92
CA ASN A 57 9.10 6.77 -19.38
C ASN A 57 9.88 6.20 -18.20
N SER A 58 10.25 4.93 -18.28
CA SER A 58 10.96 4.19 -17.24
C SER A 58 12.38 4.77 -17.03
N SER A 59 12.51 5.81 -16.20
CA SER A 59 13.79 6.29 -15.67
C SER A 59 13.78 6.43 -14.15
N ALA A 60 12.72 6.00 -13.46
CA ALA A 60 12.68 6.00 -11.99
C ALA A 60 13.64 4.93 -11.44
N VAL A 61 14.54 5.38 -10.57
CA VAL A 61 15.78 4.72 -10.10
C VAL A 61 15.56 3.47 -9.22
N ASP A 62 14.32 3.19 -8.82
CA ASP A 62 13.99 2.01 -8.03
C ASP A 62 13.01 1.16 -8.83
N GLY A 63 13.36 -0.08 -9.15
CA GLY A 63 12.64 -1.02 -10.04
C GLY A 63 11.20 -1.40 -9.68
N ALA A 64 10.47 -0.57 -8.93
CA ALA A 64 9.02 -0.59 -8.78
C ALA A 64 8.36 -0.02 -10.04
N GLY A 65 8.48 -0.75 -11.15
CA GLY A 65 7.85 -0.42 -12.42
C GLY A 65 6.33 -0.38 -12.32
N ASP A 66 5.72 0.52 -13.10
CA ASP A 66 4.46 0.45 -13.90
C ASP A 66 3.34 -0.55 -13.55
N ALA A 67 3.29 -1.08 -12.32
CA ALA A 67 2.36 -2.10 -11.85
C ALA A 67 1.40 -1.51 -10.81
N PRO A 68 0.12 -1.90 -10.87
CA PRO A 68 -0.88 -1.38 -9.94
C PRO A 68 -0.64 -1.96 -8.55
N ARG A 69 -0.77 -1.11 -7.54
CA ARG A 69 -0.54 -1.48 -6.12
C ARG A 69 -1.83 -1.55 -5.31
N PHE A 70 -2.85 -0.82 -5.71
CA PHE A 70 -4.13 -0.71 -5.00
C PHE A 70 -5.29 -0.87 -5.98
N GLU A 71 -6.33 -1.58 -5.58
CA GLU A 71 -7.61 -1.66 -6.29
C GLU A 71 -8.27 -0.26 -6.41
N LEU A 72 -7.97 0.67 -5.49
CA LEU A 72 -8.33 2.08 -5.53
C LEU A 72 -7.81 2.82 -6.78
N GLN A 73 -6.75 2.32 -7.42
CA GLN A 73 -6.26 2.88 -8.69
C GLN A 73 -7.14 2.50 -9.89
N ALA A 74 -8.15 1.64 -9.70
CA ALA A 74 -9.09 1.28 -10.76
C ALA A 74 -10.14 2.36 -11.02
N ILE A 75 -10.53 3.08 -9.98
CA ILE A 75 -11.56 4.12 -10.06
C ILE A 75 -10.98 5.48 -10.50
N THR A 76 -11.83 6.32 -11.08
CA THR A 76 -11.46 7.67 -11.52
C THR A 76 -11.01 8.54 -10.34
N ASP A 77 -10.20 9.56 -10.63
CA ASP A 77 -9.68 10.46 -9.59
C ASP A 77 -10.80 11.18 -8.82
N ASP A 78 -11.88 11.56 -9.50
CA ASP A 78 -13.02 12.23 -8.88
C ASP A 78 -13.81 11.28 -7.98
N ALA A 79 -14.04 10.04 -8.43
CA ALA A 79 -14.71 9.02 -7.62
C ALA A 79 -13.86 8.64 -6.40
N ARG A 80 -12.54 8.60 -6.55
CA ARG A 80 -11.59 8.34 -5.46
C ARG A 80 -11.63 9.46 -4.43
N ARG A 81 -11.55 10.73 -4.84
CA ARG A 81 -11.66 11.88 -3.92
C ARG A 81 -13.00 11.86 -3.17
N ALA A 82 -14.10 11.66 -3.89
CA ALA A 82 -15.42 11.56 -3.27
C ALA A 82 -15.51 10.42 -2.23
N LEU A 83 -14.88 9.27 -2.52
CA LEU A 83 -14.83 8.15 -1.58
C LEU A 83 -13.97 8.47 -0.35
N THR A 84 -12.77 9.02 -0.54
CA THR A 84 -11.88 9.36 0.58
C THR A 84 -12.49 10.40 1.50
N ASP A 85 -13.19 11.39 0.95
CA ASP A 85 -13.87 12.43 1.71
C ASP A 85 -15.02 11.84 2.55
N VAL A 86 -15.80 10.94 1.97
CA VAL A 86 -16.89 10.23 2.66
C VAL A 86 -16.34 9.35 3.79
N VAL A 87 -15.28 8.57 3.52
CA VAL A 87 -14.64 7.71 4.52
C VAL A 87 -14.07 8.55 5.66
N LEU A 88 -13.38 9.64 5.36
CA LEU A 88 -12.79 10.52 6.38
C LEU A 88 -13.86 11.18 7.25
N GLY A 89 -14.98 11.61 6.65
CA GLY A 89 -16.14 12.14 7.37
C GLY A 89 -16.81 11.11 8.28
N ALA A 90 -17.03 9.90 7.76
CA ALA A 90 -17.58 8.78 8.54
C ALA A 90 -16.66 8.40 9.70
N LEU A 91 -15.35 8.35 9.47
CA LEU A 91 -14.35 8.07 10.51
C LEU A 91 -14.33 9.15 11.59
N LYS A 92 -14.42 10.43 11.20
CA LYS A 92 -14.55 11.55 12.16
C LYS A 92 -15.77 11.37 13.05
N SER A 93 -16.94 11.09 12.46
CA SER A 93 -18.18 10.86 13.22
C SER A 93 -18.06 9.66 14.15
N ALA A 94 -17.51 8.53 13.67
CA ALA A 94 -17.36 7.32 14.45
C ALA A 94 -16.39 7.50 15.63
N CYS A 95 -15.24 8.14 15.42
CA CYS A 95 -14.24 8.42 16.45
C CYS A 95 -14.78 9.31 17.58
N ALA A 96 -15.68 10.25 17.28
CA ALA A 96 -16.31 11.08 18.31
C ALA A 96 -17.17 10.25 19.29
N SER A 97 -17.77 9.16 18.81
CA SER A 97 -18.54 8.22 19.63
C SER A 97 -17.73 7.06 20.21
N TYR A 98 -16.43 6.98 19.91
CA TYR A 98 -15.59 5.85 20.28
C TYR A 98 -15.24 5.85 21.77
N ALA A 99 -15.65 4.79 22.46
CA ALA A 99 -15.40 4.60 23.88
C ALA A 99 -15.18 3.09 24.18
N PRO A 100 -13.99 2.55 23.86
CA PRO A 100 -13.72 1.14 24.05
C PRO A 100 -13.65 0.76 25.53
N GLU A 101 -14.11 -0.44 25.87
CA GLU A 101 -13.87 -1.04 27.18
C GLU A 101 -12.40 -1.47 27.32
N ARG A 102 -11.84 -1.32 28.51
CA ARG A 102 -10.44 -1.70 28.76
C ARG A 102 -10.24 -3.19 28.48
N GLY A 103 -9.28 -3.50 27.60
CA GLY A 103 -8.98 -4.88 27.19
C GLY A 103 -9.71 -5.36 25.94
N PHE A 104 -10.73 -4.63 25.47
CA PHE A 104 -11.49 -4.92 24.24
C PHE A 104 -11.24 -3.88 23.14
N GLU A 105 -10.18 -3.09 23.26
CA GLU A 105 -9.86 -1.99 22.33
C GLU A 105 -9.65 -2.47 20.89
N ALA A 106 -9.09 -3.67 20.70
CA ALA A 106 -8.91 -4.24 19.37
C ALA A 106 -10.22 -4.65 18.70
N GLU A 107 -11.14 -5.24 19.49
CA GLU A 107 -12.44 -5.68 19.00
C GLU A 107 -13.32 -4.47 18.68
N ALA A 108 -13.36 -3.49 19.58
CA ALA A 108 -14.06 -2.23 19.38
C ALA A 108 -13.51 -1.46 18.16
N ALA A 109 -12.19 -1.47 17.95
CA ALA A 109 -11.60 -0.85 16.77
C ALA A 109 -12.00 -1.59 15.48
N GLN A 110 -12.02 -2.93 15.49
CA GLN A 110 -12.43 -3.72 14.32
C GLN A 110 -13.89 -3.45 13.95
N GLU A 111 -14.79 -3.43 14.94
CA GLU A 111 -16.19 -3.09 14.77
C GLU A 111 -16.37 -1.67 14.24
N LEU A 112 -15.60 -0.71 14.77
CA LEU A 112 -15.63 0.67 14.32
C LEU A 112 -15.22 0.78 12.84
N LEU A 113 -14.11 0.13 12.44
CA LEU A 113 -13.66 0.18 11.03
C LEU A 113 -14.66 -0.48 10.09
N ALA A 114 -15.27 -1.59 10.51
CA ALA A 114 -16.34 -2.24 9.75
C ALA A 114 -17.54 -1.31 9.58
N ALA A 115 -18.02 -0.71 10.66
CA ALA A 115 -19.14 0.23 10.63
C ALA A 115 -18.85 1.45 9.75
N VAL A 116 -17.63 2.02 9.83
CA VAL A 116 -17.20 3.13 8.97
C VAL A 116 -17.18 2.73 7.49
N ALA A 117 -16.71 1.53 7.15
CA ALA A 117 -16.73 1.03 5.78
C ALA A 117 -18.18 0.84 5.27
N GLU A 118 -19.08 0.36 6.12
CA GLU A 118 -20.48 0.16 5.76
C GLU A 118 -21.23 1.49 5.55
N THR A 119 -21.06 2.46 6.46
CA THR A 119 -21.68 3.79 6.34
C THR A 119 -21.14 4.54 5.13
N SER A 120 -19.81 4.56 4.97
CA SER A 120 -19.17 5.21 3.82
C SER A 120 -19.58 4.59 2.48
N THR A 121 -19.73 3.27 2.43
CA THR A 121 -20.22 2.59 1.22
C THR A 121 -21.62 3.06 0.84
N ARG A 122 -22.54 3.12 1.82
CA ARG A 122 -23.92 3.56 1.59
C ARG A 122 -23.96 5.01 1.08
N GLU A 123 -23.30 5.92 1.79
CA GLU A 123 -23.25 7.34 1.42
C GLU A 123 -22.59 7.58 0.05
N TRP A 124 -21.52 6.83 -0.26
CA TRP A 124 -20.85 6.96 -1.55
C TRP A 124 -21.72 6.47 -2.71
N LEU A 125 -22.43 5.35 -2.53
CA LEU A 125 -23.39 4.84 -3.52
C LEU A 125 -24.56 5.80 -3.75
N GLU A 126 -25.09 6.41 -2.68
CA GLU A 126 -26.13 7.44 -2.77
C GLU A 126 -25.66 8.65 -3.57
N LYS A 127 -24.47 9.18 -3.27
CA LYS A 127 -23.87 10.30 -4.02
C LYS A 127 -23.67 9.95 -5.50
N MET A 128 -23.22 8.73 -5.80
CA MET A 128 -23.10 8.29 -7.19
C MET A 128 -24.46 8.20 -7.89
N THR A 129 -25.51 7.70 -7.22
CA THR A 129 -26.85 7.68 -7.81
C THR A 129 -27.41 9.07 -8.08
N ALA A 130 -27.23 10.00 -7.15
CA ALA A 130 -27.67 11.38 -7.32
C ALA A 130 -27.00 12.02 -8.55
N ALA A 131 -25.68 11.85 -8.70
CA ALA A 131 -24.95 12.34 -9.87
C ALA A 131 -25.47 11.74 -11.19
N THR A 132 -25.84 10.46 -11.21
CA THR A 132 -26.41 9.83 -12.43
C THR A 132 -27.82 10.27 -12.78
N ALA A 133 -28.62 10.69 -11.79
CA ALA A 133 -29.98 11.17 -12.00
C ALA A 133 -29.99 12.57 -12.64
N GLU A 134 -28.99 13.40 -12.33
CA GLU A 134 -28.83 14.75 -12.89
C GLU A 134 -28.35 14.75 -14.36
N GLU A 135 -27.55 13.77 -14.77
CA GLU A 135 -27.04 13.65 -16.16
C GLU A 135 -28.08 13.14 -17.20
N GLY A 136 -29.37 13.05 -16.84
CA GLY A 136 -30.45 12.71 -17.77
C GLY A 136 -30.46 11.24 -18.20
N GLY A 137 -29.85 10.36 -17.41
CA GLY A 137 -29.86 8.92 -17.64
C GLY A 137 -31.27 8.34 -17.67
N ILE A 138 -31.48 7.29 -18.49
CA ILE A 138 -32.69 6.49 -18.50
C ILE A 138 -32.80 5.83 -17.13
N ALA A 139 -33.48 6.49 -16.19
CA ALA A 139 -33.99 5.89 -14.97
C ALA A 139 -35.09 4.91 -15.36
N GLY A 140 -34.69 3.80 -16.00
CA GLY A 140 -35.53 2.63 -16.09
C GLY A 140 -35.80 2.19 -14.66
N GLU A 141 -37.08 2.01 -14.35
CA GLU A 141 -37.63 1.44 -13.12
C GLU A 141 -36.88 0.14 -12.79
N VAL A 142 -35.73 0.27 -12.11
CA VAL A 142 -35.03 -0.85 -11.49
C VAL A 142 -35.89 -1.21 -10.29
N ASP A 143 -36.29 -2.48 -10.21
CA ASP A 143 -37.02 -3.01 -9.07
C ASP A 143 -36.24 -2.67 -7.79
N VAL A 144 -36.76 -1.71 -7.02
CA VAL A 144 -36.05 -1.05 -5.90
C VAL A 144 -35.63 -2.06 -4.84
N ALA A 145 -36.43 -3.13 -4.68
CA ALA A 145 -36.18 -4.20 -3.71
C ALA A 145 -34.91 -5.02 -4.00
N ASP A 146 -34.60 -5.29 -5.27
CA ASP A 146 -33.37 -6.02 -5.63
C ASP A 146 -32.14 -5.14 -5.48
N ALA A 147 -32.24 -3.85 -5.82
CA ALA A 147 -31.14 -2.90 -5.70
C ALA A 147 -30.75 -2.67 -4.23
N GLU A 148 -31.72 -2.55 -3.32
CA GLU A 148 -31.47 -2.43 -1.87
C GLU A 148 -30.77 -3.69 -1.31
N THR A 149 -31.14 -4.88 -1.78
CA THR A 149 -30.53 -6.14 -1.35
C THR A 149 -29.11 -6.30 -1.89
N GLU A 150 -28.86 -5.90 -3.13
CA GLU A 150 -27.53 -5.94 -3.79
C GLU A 150 -26.56 -4.91 -3.21
N ASP A 151 -27.02 -3.67 -2.99
CA ASP A 151 -26.25 -2.62 -2.31
C ASP A 151 -25.93 -3.05 -0.87
N GLY A 152 -26.87 -3.72 -0.17
CA GLY A 152 -26.63 -4.30 1.15
C GLY A 152 -25.51 -5.36 1.17
N ALA A 153 -25.47 -6.25 0.17
CA ALA A 153 -24.44 -7.28 0.10
C ALA A 153 -23.05 -6.72 -0.32
N MET A 154 -22.99 -5.55 -0.95
CA MET A 154 -21.74 -4.81 -1.15
C MET A 154 -21.28 -4.16 0.17
N VAL A 155 -22.20 -3.53 0.88
CA VAL A 155 -21.98 -2.87 2.18
C VAL A 155 -21.37 -3.86 3.18
N THR A 156 -22.01 -5.01 3.42
CA THR A 156 -21.48 -6.03 4.35
C THR A 156 -20.09 -6.51 3.95
N ARG A 157 -19.85 -6.74 2.65
CA ARG A 157 -18.53 -7.17 2.16
C ARG A 157 -17.46 -6.10 2.40
N ALA A 158 -17.79 -4.83 2.28
CA ALA A 158 -16.86 -3.73 2.58
C ALA A 158 -16.55 -3.69 4.09
N GLY A 159 -17.56 -3.90 4.94
CA GLY A 159 -17.40 -4.06 6.39
C GLY A 159 -16.46 -5.21 6.76
N ASP A 160 -16.71 -6.40 6.20
CA ASP A 160 -15.87 -7.59 6.43
C ASP A 160 -14.40 -7.35 6.03
N LEU A 161 -14.16 -6.76 4.86
CA LEU A 161 -12.82 -6.45 4.38
C LEU A 161 -12.11 -5.37 5.23
N ALA A 162 -12.87 -4.38 5.73
CA ALA A 162 -12.32 -3.37 6.62
C ALA A 162 -12.00 -3.93 8.01
N ALA A 163 -12.81 -4.89 8.49
CA ALA A 163 -12.54 -5.61 9.74
C ALA A 163 -11.21 -6.38 9.68
N GLU A 164 -10.86 -6.97 8.53
CA GLU A 164 -9.60 -7.69 8.32
C GLU A 164 -8.34 -6.78 8.42
N LEU A 165 -8.49 -5.45 8.42
CA LEU A 165 -7.39 -4.51 8.65
C LEU A 165 -6.82 -4.64 10.06
N ILE A 166 -7.62 -5.10 11.02
CA ILE A 166 -7.20 -5.34 12.40
C ILE A 166 -7.07 -6.83 12.62
N GLN A 167 -5.83 -7.32 12.74
CA GLN A 167 -5.54 -8.71 13.05
C GLN A 167 -5.22 -8.87 14.54
N PHE A 168 -6.11 -9.52 15.29
CA PHE A 168 -5.90 -9.77 16.74
C PHE A 168 -4.55 -10.41 17.10
N ARG A 169 -4.04 -11.28 16.23
CA ARG A 169 -2.73 -11.95 16.43
C ARG A 169 -1.54 -10.99 16.35
N GLU A 170 -1.70 -9.90 15.61
CA GLU A 170 -0.68 -8.88 15.40
C GLU A 170 -0.84 -7.69 16.37
N VAL A 171 -2.04 -7.48 16.93
CA VAL A 171 -2.32 -6.42 17.95
C VAL A 171 -1.38 -6.54 19.14
N GLU A 172 -1.14 -7.76 19.62
CA GLU A 172 -0.28 -8.03 20.78
C GLU A 172 1.20 -7.74 20.52
N SER A 173 1.59 -7.46 19.28
CA SER A 173 2.95 -7.12 18.91
C SER A 173 3.14 -5.61 19.03
N PRO A 174 3.84 -5.09 20.05
CA PRO A 174 4.15 -3.67 20.13
C PRO A 174 4.95 -3.27 18.89
N GLY A 175 4.39 -2.37 18.07
CA GLY A 175 4.98 -1.95 16.80
C GLY A 175 4.21 -2.39 15.55
N SER A 176 3.27 -3.34 15.64
CA SER A 176 2.44 -3.77 14.50
C SER A 176 1.58 -2.63 13.94
N LYS A 177 1.32 -2.67 12.62
CA LYS A 177 0.35 -1.76 11.97
C LYS A 177 -1.02 -1.78 12.65
N THR A 178 -1.48 -2.95 13.07
CA THR A 178 -2.76 -3.05 13.76
C THR A 178 -2.72 -2.35 15.12
N ALA A 179 -1.63 -2.48 15.87
CA ALA A 179 -1.45 -1.76 17.13
C ALA A 179 -1.42 -0.23 16.89
N LEU A 180 -0.82 0.23 15.80
CA LEU A 180 -0.84 1.65 15.41
C LEU A 180 -2.25 2.16 15.14
N TYR A 181 -3.11 1.37 14.49
CA TYR A 181 -4.51 1.77 14.26
C TYR A 181 -5.32 1.85 15.54
N VAL A 182 -5.20 0.86 16.43
CA VAL A 182 -5.91 0.87 17.72
C VAL A 182 -5.46 2.08 18.56
N ASN A 183 -4.16 2.32 18.64
CA ASN A 183 -3.60 3.47 19.35
C ASN A 183 -4.05 4.81 18.74
N LEU A 184 -4.09 4.91 17.42
CA LEU A 184 -4.61 6.09 16.72
C LEU A 184 -6.07 6.37 17.11
N LEU A 185 -6.94 5.37 17.02
CA LEU A 185 -8.37 5.54 17.29
C LEU A 185 -8.61 5.96 18.74
N SER A 186 -7.92 5.32 19.69
CA SER A 186 -7.98 5.70 21.11
C SER A 186 -7.46 7.12 21.36
N HIS A 187 -6.39 7.53 20.69
CA HIS A 187 -5.83 8.89 20.79
C HIS A 187 -6.77 9.95 20.21
N VAL A 188 -7.32 9.71 19.01
CA VAL A 188 -8.26 10.64 18.35
C VAL A 188 -9.56 10.76 19.15
N ALA A 189 -10.06 9.67 19.72
CA ALA A 189 -11.23 9.72 20.60
C ALA A 189 -10.96 10.45 21.93
N ALA A 190 -9.72 10.42 22.44
CA ALA A 190 -9.34 11.24 23.59
C ALA A 190 -9.32 12.73 23.23
N LEU A 191 -8.74 13.11 22.07
CA LEU A 191 -8.75 14.49 21.59
C LEU A 191 -10.17 15.03 21.41
N SER A 192 -11.11 14.21 20.93
CA SER A 192 -12.52 14.61 20.78
C SER A 192 -13.19 14.94 22.12
N LYS A 193 -12.74 14.34 23.23
CA LYS A 193 -13.29 14.57 24.58
C LYS A 193 -12.68 15.78 25.28
N GLU A 194 -11.48 16.17 24.87
CA GLU A 194 -10.76 17.34 25.39
C GLU A 194 -11.15 18.64 24.70
N GLU A 195 -11.74 18.57 23.49
CA GLU A 195 -12.20 19.76 22.77
C GLU A 195 -13.40 20.41 23.50
N PRO A 196 -13.30 21.69 23.90
CA PRO A 196 -14.37 22.35 24.64
C PRO A 196 -15.60 22.53 23.74
N ASP A 197 -16.76 22.09 24.25
CA ASP A 197 -18.05 22.27 23.58
C ASP A 197 -18.30 23.75 23.29
N PRO A 198 -18.41 24.18 22.01
CA PRO A 198 -18.66 25.58 21.66
C PRO A 198 -20.05 26.07 22.14
N ALA A 199 -20.93 25.17 22.57
CA ALA A 199 -22.25 25.48 23.12
C ALA A 199 -22.32 25.51 24.65
N ALA A 200 -21.23 25.17 25.36
CA ALA A 200 -21.20 25.26 26.82
C ALA A 200 -21.01 26.71 27.27
N GLU A 201 -21.99 27.27 28.00
CA GLU A 201 -21.88 28.59 28.61
C GLU A 201 -20.59 28.72 29.45
N PRO A 202 -19.94 29.91 29.47
CA PRO A 202 -18.70 30.09 30.21
C PRO A 202 -18.97 29.94 31.71
N ALA A 203 -18.61 28.77 32.27
CA ALA A 203 -18.61 28.58 33.70
C ALA A 203 -17.65 29.60 34.34
N GLU A 204 -18.20 30.44 35.22
CA GLU A 204 -17.48 31.53 35.86
C GLU A 204 -16.32 31.04 36.75
N THR A 205 -15.23 31.81 36.68
CA THR A 205 -14.04 31.88 37.56
C THR A 205 -12.85 30.90 37.32
N PRO A 206 -11.64 31.44 37.08
CA PRO A 206 -10.41 30.66 36.97
C PRO A 206 -9.74 30.58 38.35
N SER A 207 -9.69 29.40 38.96
CA SER A 207 -8.68 29.17 40.00
C SER A 207 -8.22 27.72 40.04
N THR A 208 -6.91 27.57 40.05
CA THR A 208 -6.14 26.32 40.11
C THR A 208 -6.16 25.48 38.84
N ALA A 209 -5.24 25.81 37.95
CA ALA A 209 -4.66 24.88 36.98
C ALA A 209 -4.14 23.64 37.74
N ARG A 210 -5.02 22.67 37.98
CA ARG A 210 -4.63 21.33 38.39
C ARG A 210 -4.03 20.69 37.15
N ARG A 211 -2.70 20.79 37.03
CA ARG A 211 -1.86 19.92 36.21
C ARG A 211 -2.33 18.49 36.47
N ALA A 212 -3.25 18.00 35.62
CA ALA A 212 -3.78 16.66 35.72
C ALA A 212 -2.59 15.74 35.52
N THR A 213 -2.24 15.07 36.62
CA THR A 213 -1.21 14.07 36.67
C THR A 213 -1.45 13.07 35.56
N THR A 214 -0.45 12.93 34.69
CA THR A 214 -0.29 11.77 33.80
C THR A 214 -0.69 10.51 34.57
N PRO A 215 -1.58 9.65 34.02
CA PRO A 215 -1.97 8.44 34.71
C PRO A 215 -0.71 7.59 34.89
N LYS A 216 -0.37 7.31 36.15
CA LYS A 216 0.74 6.44 36.51
C LYS A 216 0.33 5.01 36.13
N VAL A 217 0.60 4.63 34.88
CA VAL A 217 0.49 3.25 34.40
C VAL A 217 1.41 2.40 35.26
N ARG A 218 0.83 1.38 35.90
CA ARG A 218 1.52 0.46 36.79
C ARG A 218 1.85 -0.79 35.98
N ASP A 219 3.15 -0.96 35.72
CA ASP A 219 3.92 -2.15 35.37
C ASP A 219 3.19 -3.33 34.69
N GLY A 220 3.53 -3.57 33.41
CA GLY A 220 3.37 -4.86 32.75
C GLY A 220 2.62 -4.83 31.42
N GLU A 221 3.35 -4.94 30.31
CA GLU A 221 2.95 -5.62 29.06
C GLU A 221 2.06 -4.91 28.02
N MET A 222 1.40 -3.78 28.30
CA MET A 222 0.76 -2.94 27.26
C MET A 222 1.35 -1.52 27.15
N ALA A 223 2.35 -1.21 27.97
CA ALA A 223 2.94 0.11 28.05
C ALA A 223 4.12 0.33 27.09
N GLU A 224 4.74 -0.70 26.51
CA GLU A 224 5.92 -0.52 25.65
C GLU A 224 5.57 0.03 24.26
N ALA A 225 4.40 -0.26 23.69
CA ALA A 225 3.99 0.34 22.41
C ALA A 225 3.67 1.85 22.54
N ALA A 226 3.06 2.25 23.65
CA ALA A 226 2.80 3.65 23.97
C ALA A 226 4.08 4.39 24.40
N ILE A 227 5.01 3.68 25.03
CA ILE A 227 6.31 4.22 25.45
C ILE A 227 7.31 4.27 24.28
N GLU A 228 7.19 3.47 23.22
CA GLU A 228 8.09 3.56 22.06
C GLU A 228 7.72 4.67 21.06
N LEU A 229 6.42 4.93 20.83
CA LEU A 229 6.02 6.14 20.12
C LEU A 229 6.45 7.40 20.89
N ALA A 230 6.41 7.34 22.23
CA ALA A 230 6.87 8.39 23.11
C ALA A 230 8.41 8.45 23.28
N SER A 231 9.16 7.34 23.16
CA SER A 231 10.61 7.28 23.40
C SER A 231 11.42 7.79 22.22
N VAL A 232 10.93 7.58 20.99
CA VAL A 232 11.47 8.21 19.78
C VAL A 232 11.25 9.74 19.83
N ALA A 233 10.12 10.19 20.39
CA ALA A 233 9.85 11.61 20.65
C ALA A 233 10.64 12.17 21.85
N LYS A 234 10.98 11.34 22.85
CA LYS A 234 11.69 11.73 24.08
C LYS A 234 13.16 12.11 23.85
N ALA A 235 13.71 11.86 22.66
CA ALA A 235 15.06 12.25 22.30
C ALA A 235 15.18 13.68 21.73
N ARG A 236 14.09 14.44 21.54
CA ARG A 236 14.16 15.86 21.14
C ARG A 236 13.09 16.69 21.84
N ALA A 237 13.57 17.73 22.53
CA ALA A 237 12.84 18.62 23.41
C ALA A 237 11.56 19.28 22.82
N ASP A 238 10.76 19.78 23.76
CA ASP A 238 9.41 20.32 23.69
C ASP A 238 9.16 21.32 22.52
N ASP A 239 7.91 21.35 22.04
CA ASP A 239 7.36 21.96 20.79
C ASP A 239 7.59 21.20 19.48
N ALA A 240 8.71 20.48 19.33
CA ALA A 240 8.92 19.61 18.17
C ALA A 240 8.18 18.27 18.32
N ALA A 241 8.08 17.76 19.56
CA ALA A 241 7.45 16.48 19.87
C ALA A 241 5.94 16.48 19.59
N SER A 242 5.23 17.55 19.97
CA SER A 242 3.81 17.71 19.62
C SER A 242 3.66 17.67 18.10
N ARG A 243 4.34 18.56 17.33
CA ARG A 243 4.31 18.57 15.85
C ARG A 243 4.64 17.22 15.21
N SER A 244 5.61 16.47 15.75
CA SER A 244 5.95 15.12 15.30
C SER A 244 4.80 14.13 15.54
N MET A 245 4.11 14.25 16.68
CA MET A 245 2.98 13.39 17.03
C MET A 245 1.75 13.61 16.13
N ALA A 246 1.33 14.85 15.83
CA ALA A 246 0.24 15.00 14.84
C ALA A 246 0.69 14.60 13.44
N ALA A 247 1.94 14.80 13.06
CA ALA A 247 2.40 14.34 11.75
C ALA A 247 2.27 12.81 11.60
N ILE A 248 2.65 12.06 12.63
CA ILE A 248 2.46 10.61 12.69
C ILE A 248 0.97 10.27 12.75
N THR A 249 0.20 10.93 13.61
CA THR A 249 -1.25 10.71 13.79
C THR A 249 -2.00 10.87 12.46
N VAL A 250 -1.75 11.96 11.74
CA VAL A 250 -2.36 12.23 10.44
C VAL A 250 -1.87 11.23 9.39
N SER A 251 -0.58 10.86 9.38
CA SER A 251 -0.08 9.86 8.43
C SER A 251 -0.74 8.49 8.62
N VAL A 252 -0.94 8.06 9.87
CA VAL A 252 -1.64 6.82 10.19
C VAL A 252 -3.13 6.96 9.87
N LEU A 253 -3.72 8.13 10.11
CA LEU A 253 -5.13 8.41 9.77
C LEU A 253 -5.39 8.36 8.25
N GLU A 254 -4.49 8.93 7.45
CA GLU A 254 -4.53 8.84 5.99
C GLU A 254 -4.40 7.38 5.52
N ASP A 255 -3.50 6.60 6.13
CA ASP A 255 -3.30 5.18 5.79
C ASP A 255 -4.55 4.35 6.11
N VAL A 256 -5.16 4.55 7.28
CA VAL A 256 -6.44 3.91 7.65
C VAL A 256 -7.55 4.32 6.67
N THR A 257 -7.69 5.61 6.38
CA THR A 257 -8.71 6.15 5.45
C THR A 257 -8.56 5.52 4.07
N LEU A 258 -7.34 5.42 3.54
CA LEU A 258 -7.10 4.81 2.23
C LEU A 258 -7.32 3.31 2.24
N ARG A 259 -7.00 2.61 3.33
CA ARG A 259 -7.24 1.17 3.44
C ARG A 259 -8.72 0.81 3.55
N ILE A 260 -9.50 1.62 4.26
CA ILE A 260 -10.96 1.50 4.24
C ILE A 260 -11.47 1.78 2.83
N SER A 261 -10.99 2.84 2.17
CA SER A 261 -11.36 3.16 0.78
C SER A 261 -11.00 2.02 -0.19
N GLU A 262 -9.87 1.35 0.01
CA GLU A 262 -9.44 0.16 -0.72
C GLU A 262 -10.39 -1.03 -0.47
N ALA A 263 -10.85 -1.25 0.77
CA ALA A 263 -11.83 -2.28 1.10
C ALA A 263 -13.18 -2.03 0.41
N VAL A 264 -13.68 -0.78 0.46
CA VAL A 264 -14.90 -0.36 -0.25
C VAL A 264 -14.73 -0.55 -1.77
N THR A 265 -13.60 -0.15 -2.33
CA THR A 265 -13.30 -0.33 -3.75
C THR A 265 -13.21 -1.81 -4.13
N SER A 266 -12.63 -2.64 -3.26
CA SER A 266 -12.53 -4.09 -3.50
C SER A 266 -13.89 -4.78 -3.51
N ALA A 267 -14.78 -4.35 -2.60
CA ALA A 267 -16.18 -4.78 -2.60
C ALA A 267 -16.88 -4.34 -3.89
N TYR A 268 -16.70 -3.09 -4.30
CA TYR A 268 -17.22 -2.52 -5.55
C TYR A 268 -16.75 -3.30 -6.80
N LEU A 269 -15.44 -3.48 -6.98
CA LEU A 269 -14.87 -4.21 -8.13
C LEU A 269 -15.35 -5.66 -8.20
N SER A 270 -15.57 -6.28 -7.05
CA SER A 270 -16.13 -7.63 -6.98
C SER A 270 -17.58 -7.66 -7.46
N ARG A 271 -18.37 -6.62 -7.17
CA ARG A 271 -19.73 -6.44 -7.70
C ARG A 271 -19.76 -6.15 -9.19
N VAL A 272 -18.91 -5.26 -9.68
CA VAL A 272 -18.80 -4.99 -11.14
C VAL A 272 -18.60 -6.29 -11.91
N ARG A 273 -17.73 -7.17 -11.41
CA ARG A 273 -17.48 -8.48 -12.02
C ARG A 273 -18.69 -9.41 -11.95
N GLU A 274 -19.33 -9.52 -10.79
CA GLU A 274 -20.53 -10.35 -10.62
C GLU A 274 -21.64 -9.90 -11.59
N SER A 275 -21.86 -8.59 -11.72
CA SER A 275 -22.81 -8.00 -12.67
C SER A 275 -22.41 -8.26 -14.13
N ALA A 276 -21.12 -8.21 -14.47
CA ALA A 276 -20.63 -8.53 -15.80
C ALA A 276 -20.67 -10.04 -16.14
N SER A 277 -20.72 -10.91 -15.13
CA SER A 277 -20.74 -12.37 -15.27
C SER A 277 -22.15 -12.97 -15.23
N ALA A 278 -23.17 -12.15 -14.99
CA ALA A 278 -24.56 -12.60 -14.92
C ALA A 278 -24.95 -13.32 -16.24
N PRO A 279 -25.50 -14.54 -16.18
CA PRO A 279 -25.76 -15.31 -17.37
C PRO A 279 -26.78 -14.59 -18.25
N ALA A 280 -26.37 -14.23 -19.47
CA ALA A 280 -27.29 -13.90 -20.54
C ALA A 280 -28.25 -15.08 -20.70
N VAL A 281 -29.51 -14.87 -20.31
CA VAL A 281 -30.64 -15.82 -20.38
C VAL A 281 -30.42 -16.82 -21.52
N GLN A 282 -30.25 -18.09 -21.17
CA GLN A 282 -30.00 -19.18 -22.10
C GLN A 282 -31.07 -19.19 -23.21
N ARG A 283 -30.68 -18.73 -24.40
CA ARG A 283 -31.46 -18.80 -25.64
C ARG A 283 -31.28 -20.17 -26.29
N SER A 284 -31.88 -21.18 -25.71
CA SER A 284 -32.23 -22.45 -26.36
C SER A 284 -32.90 -23.24 -25.27
N GLU A 285 -34.22 -23.36 -25.25
CA GLU A 285 -34.89 -24.50 -25.87
C GLU A 285 -36.39 -24.22 -25.86
N LEU A 286 -36.94 -23.50 -26.86
CA LEU A 286 -38.40 -23.53 -27.08
C LEU A 286 -38.76 -23.01 -28.47
N ALA A 287 -38.36 -23.75 -29.51
CA ALA A 287 -38.81 -23.44 -30.87
C ALA A 287 -39.01 -24.70 -31.70
N ARG A 288 -39.84 -25.64 -31.22
CA ARG A 288 -40.52 -26.61 -32.11
C ARG A 288 -41.93 -26.90 -31.59
N GLY A 289 -42.91 -26.51 -32.40
CA GLY A 289 -44.34 -26.72 -32.20
C GLY A 289 -44.94 -25.67 -31.27
N VAL A 290 -45.77 -24.76 -31.77
CA VAL A 290 -46.36 -23.72 -30.91
C VAL A 290 -47.83 -23.49 -31.24
N ASP A 291 -48.67 -23.92 -30.31
CA ASP A 291 -50.08 -23.58 -30.17
C ASP A 291 -50.27 -22.10 -29.76
N ARG A 292 -51.43 -21.50 -30.05
CA ARG A 292 -51.70 -20.06 -29.75
C ARG A 292 -51.50 -19.66 -28.27
N ARG A 293 -51.64 -20.58 -27.32
CA ARG A 293 -51.41 -20.34 -25.87
C ARG A 293 -49.93 -20.26 -25.51
N GLU A 294 -49.10 -21.06 -26.17
CA GLU A 294 -47.65 -21.06 -25.96
C GLU A 294 -47.00 -19.79 -26.55
N LYS A 295 -47.55 -19.21 -27.62
CA LYS A 295 -47.11 -17.88 -28.13
C LYS A 295 -47.28 -16.75 -27.10
N LYS A 296 -48.36 -16.78 -26.31
CA LYS A 296 -48.56 -15.78 -25.24
C LYS A 296 -47.57 -15.98 -24.10
N ARG A 297 -47.35 -17.22 -23.66
CA ARG A 297 -46.34 -17.54 -22.63
C ARG A 297 -44.91 -17.24 -23.10
N SER A 298 -44.57 -17.53 -24.36
CA SER A 298 -43.25 -17.21 -24.91
C SER A 298 -43.03 -15.71 -25.07
N ALA A 299 -44.07 -14.94 -25.41
CA ALA A 299 -44.00 -13.48 -25.47
C ALA A 299 -43.86 -12.85 -24.08
N GLU A 300 -44.54 -13.40 -23.07
CA GLU A 300 -44.40 -12.98 -21.67
C GLU A 300 -43.02 -13.32 -21.11
N LEU A 301 -42.51 -14.53 -21.38
CA LEU A 301 -41.14 -14.91 -21.06
C LEU A 301 -40.13 -14.02 -21.78
N ALA A 302 -40.31 -13.75 -23.08
CA ALA A 302 -39.44 -12.84 -23.83
C ALA A 302 -39.43 -11.43 -23.23
N ARG A 303 -40.59 -10.90 -22.83
CA ARG A 303 -40.68 -9.61 -22.11
C ARG A 303 -39.98 -9.64 -20.76
N LYS A 304 -40.19 -10.68 -19.96
CA LYS A 304 -39.50 -10.85 -18.67
C LYS A 304 -37.99 -10.94 -18.87
N THR A 305 -37.53 -11.66 -19.89
CA THR A 305 -36.09 -11.77 -20.19
C THR A 305 -35.50 -10.48 -20.76
N ALA A 306 -36.29 -9.69 -21.51
CA ALA A 306 -35.87 -8.38 -22.01
C ALA A 306 -35.82 -7.34 -20.88
N ALA A 307 -36.79 -7.37 -19.95
CA ALA A 307 -36.77 -6.55 -18.75
C ALA A 307 -35.58 -6.91 -17.86
N LEU A 308 -35.31 -8.21 -17.68
CA LEU A 308 -34.17 -8.69 -16.89
C LEU A 308 -32.83 -8.36 -17.58
N ALA A 309 -32.76 -8.42 -18.91
CA ALA A 309 -31.61 -7.97 -19.68
C ALA A 309 -31.41 -6.44 -19.58
N ALA A 310 -32.48 -5.65 -19.67
CA ALA A 310 -32.44 -4.19 -19.52
C ALA A 310 -32.04 -3.78 -18.09
N ALA A 311 -32.55 -4.46 -17.06
CA ALA A 311 -32.17 -4.27 -15.66
C ALA A 311 -30.70 -4.67 -15.43
N SER A 312 -30.24 -5.78 -16.02
CA SER A 312 -28.83 -6.17 -15.94
C SER A 312 -27.90 -5.16 -16.63
N ALA A 313 -28.33 -4.60 -17.76
CA ALA A 313 -27.57 -3.57 -18.47
C ALA A 313 -27.51 -2.24 -17.70
N SER A 314 -28.62 -1.79 -17.09
CA SER A 314 -28.62 -0.58 -16.26
C SER A 314 -27.78 -0.76 -14.98
N ARG A 315 -27.80 -1.95 -14.37
CA ARG A 315 -26.93 -2.31 -13.23
C ARG A 315 -25.45 -2.26 -13.61
N VAL A 316 -25.07 -2.90 -14.71
CA VAL A 316 -23.68 -2.86 -15.23
C VAL A 316 -23.23 -1.42 -15.51
N VAL A 317 -24.13 -0.57 -16.04
CA VAL A 317 -23.82 0.84 -16.27
C VAL A 317 -23.62 1.59 -14.95
N ARG A 318 -24.46 1.42 -13.93
CA ARG A 318 -24.35 2.09 -12.61
C ARG A 318 -22.97 1.86 -11.97
N TYR A 319 -22.49 0.61 -11.92
CA TYR A 319 -21.20 0.29 -11.32
C TYR A 319 -20.00 0.34 -12.29
N ALA A 320 -20.19 0.71 -13.57
CA ALA A 320 -19.08 0.91 -14.50
C ALA A 320 -18.68 2.38 -14.68
N LEU A 321 -19.45 3.32 -14.14
CA LEU A 321 -19.22 4.76 -14.30
C LEU A 321 -17.99 5.26 -13.54
N ALA A 322 -17.77 4.78 -12.32
CA ALA A 322 -16.61 5.17 -11.52
C ALA A 322 -15.30 4.52 -12.00
N LEU A 323 -15.35 3.55 -12.92
CA LEU A 323 -14.17 2.88 -13.43
C LEU A 323 -13.45 3.70 -14.49
N THR A 324 -12.12 3.66 -14.41
CA THR A 324 -11.25 4.19 -15.47
C THR A 324 -11.63 3.58 -16.83
N PRO A 325 -11.70 4.37 -17.92
CA PRO A 325 -12.20 3.89 -19.21
C PRO A 325 -11.55 2.62 -19.75
N ARG A 326 -10.25 2.41 -19.47
CA ARG A 326 -9.49 1.22 -19.91
C ARG A 326 -9.83 -0.05 -19.13
N LEU A 327 -10.39 0.09 -17.92
CA LEU A 327 -10.76 -1.02 -17.04
C LEU A 327 -12.24 -1.41 -17.17
N LYS A 328 -13.01 -0.75 -18.04
CA LYS A 328 -14.40 -1.14 -18.33
C LYS A 328 -14.51 -2.52 -18.98
N ALA A 329 -13.45 -2.99 -19.65
CA ALA A 329 -13.40 -4.34 -20.21
C ALA A 329 -13.10 -5.38 -19.12
N THR A 330 -13.91 -6.46 -19.05
CA THR A 330 -13.78 -7.53 -18.05
C THR A 330 -12.37 -8.11 -17.96
N ARG A 331 -11.77 -8.44 -19.11
CA ARG A 331 -10.40 -8.97 -19.19
C ARG A 331 -9.35 -7.97 -18.67
N ALA A 332 -9.53 -6.68 -18.94
CA ALA A 332 -8.61 -5.65 -18.46
C ALA A 332 -8.72 -5.50 -16.94
N LEU A 333 -9.95 -5.49 -16.41
CA LEU A 333 -10.19 -5.45 -14.97
C LEU A 333 -9.59 -6.67 -14.25
N GLU A 334 -9.77 -7.88 -14.78
CA GLU A 334 -9.19 -9.09 -14.21
C GLU A 334 -7.65 -9.07 -14.23
N LYS A 335 -7.05 -8.63 -15.35
CA LYS A 335 -5.59 -8.45 -15.43
C LYS A 335 -5.10 -7.49 -14.35
N PHE A 336 -5.74 -6.34 -14.23
CA PHE A 336 -5.40 -5.32 -13.23
C PHE A 336 -5.48 -5.89 -11.79
N ARG A 337 -6.58 -6.55 -11.43
CA ARG A 337 -6.74 -7.15 -10.09
C ARG A 337 -5.74 -8.26 -9.82
N ASN A 338 -5.40 -9.07 -10.82
CA ASN A 338 -4.37 -10.10 -10.67
C ASN A 338 -2.99 -9.48 -10.44
N GLU A 339 -2.67 -8.38 -11.14
CA GLU A 339 -1.44 -7.63 -10.89
C GLU A 339 -1.43 -7.02 -9.48
N VAL A 340 -2.52 -6.40 -9.02
CA VAL A 340 -2.64 -5.87 -7.65
C VAL A 340 -2.46 -6.98 -6.61
N LYS A 341 -3.14 -8.13 -6.77
CA LYS A 341 -3.01 -9.27 -5.84
C LYS A 341 -1.61 -9.84 -5.82
N LEU A 342 -0.94 -9.91 -6.97
CA LEU A 342 0.45 -10.33 -7.04
C LEU A 342 1.36 -9.34 -6.31
N GLN A 343 1.17 -8.03 -6.51
CA GLN A 343 1.95 -7.01 -5.80
C GLN A 343 1.69 -7.04 -4.30
N ALA A 344 0.44 -7.14 -3.85
CA ALA A 344 0.10 -7.28 -2.44
C ALA A 344 0.70 -8.56 -1.82
N TRP A 345 0.73 -9.66 -2.58
CA TRP A 345 1.39 -10.89 -2.16
C TRP A 345 2.92 -10.72 -2.04
N VAL A 346 3.56 -10.06 -3.01
CA VAL A 346 5.01 -9.76 -2.96
C VAL A 346 5.31 -8.85 -1.77
N ASP A 347 4.53 -7.80 -1.59
CA ASP A 347 4.71 -6.85 -0.50
C ASP A 347 4.56 -7.55 0.86
N ARG A 348 3.55 -8.41 1.05
CA ARG A 348 3.35 -9.15 2.31
C ARG A 348 4.44 -10.19 2.60
N ASN A 349 4.95 -10.87 1.57
CA ASN A 349 5.86 -12.00 1.76
C ASN A 349 7.34 -11.62 1.72
N TYR A 350 7.68 -10.52 1.03
CA TYR A 350 9.06 -10.08 0.83
C TYR A 350 9.28 -8.67 1.39
N THR A 351 8.63 -7.65 0.83
CA THR A 351 8.87 -6.25 1.18
C THR A 351 8.63 -5.98 2.67
N ASP A 352 7.58 -6.57 3.25
CA ASP A 352 7.23 -6.41 4.66
C ASP A 352 8.24 -7.10 5.58
N VAL A 353 8.84 -8.22 5.16
CA VAL A 353 9.91 -8.88 5.93
C VAL A 353 11.17 -8.01 5.92
N VAL A 354 11.54 -7.43 4.78
CA VAL A 354 12.65 -6.45 4.71
C VAL A 354 12.36 -5.26 5.62
N ALA A 355 11.13 -4.74 5.59
CA ALA A 355 10.70 -3.63 6.43
C ALA A 355 10.77 -3.94 7.94
N MET A 356 10.56 -5.20 8.34
CA MET A 356 10.76 -5.65 9.72
C MET A 356 12.23 -5.60 10.14
N TYR A 357 13.17 -6.05 9.30
CA TYR A 357 14.61 -5.99 9.60
C TYR A 357 15.16 -4.56 9.59
N GLU A 358 14.59 -3.70 8.76
CA GLU A 358 15.00 -2.29 8.64
C GLU A 358 14.22 -1.33 9.57
N ASP A 359 13.35 -1.86 10.46
CA ASP A 359 12.54 -1.11 11.44
C ASP A 359 11.74 0.06 10.83
N TRP A 360 11.00 -0.22 9.75
CA TRP A 360 10.06 0.74 9.16
C TRP A 360 8.71 0.13 8.75
N HIS A 361 7.72 1.01 8.63
CA HIS A 361 6.41 0.74 8.05
C HIS A 361 6.16 1.61 6.83
N ASP A 362 5.64 1.00 5.75
CA ASP A 362 5.08 1.76 4.62
C ASP A 362 3.64 2.14 4.93
N LEU A 363 3.38 3.44 5.03
CA LEU A 363 2.07 4.05 5.11
C LEU A 363 1.67 4.62 3.76
N VAL A 364 0.38 4.53 3.45
CA VAL A 364 -0.21 5.11 2.24
C VAL A 364 -0.91 6.40 2.62
N GLY A 365 -0.87 7.40 1.75
CA GLY A 365 -1.70 8.59 1.91
C GLY A 365 -1.93 9.31 0.60
N VAL A 366 -2.49 10.51 0.69
CA VAL A 366 -2.83 11.32 -0.49
C VAL A 366 -2.02 12.61 -0.44
N ASP A 367 -1.47 13.01 -1.59
CA ASP A 367 -0.83 14.32 -1.76
C ASP A 367 -1.89 15.41 -2.03
N ALA A 368 -1.54 16.69 -1.90
CA ALA A 368 -2.43 17.81 -2.21
C ALA A 368 -3.04 17.75 -3.64
N ASN A 369 -2.38 17.03 -4.55
CA ASN A 369 -2.85 16.81 -5.93
C ASN A 369 -3.90 15.68 -6.06
N GLY A 370 -4.17 14.91 -4.99
CA GLY A 370 -5.05 13.73 -5.03
C GLY A 370 -4.36 12.45 -5.52
N ASN A 371 -3.03 12.46 -5.61
CA ASN A 371 -2.22 11.30 -5.99
C ASN A 371 -1.92 10.44 -4.76
N ILE A 372 -1.92 9.12 -4.95
CA ILE A 372 -1.55 8.18 -3.89
C ILE A 372 -0.03 8.24 -3.70
N VAL A 373 0.40 8.44 -2.46
CA VAL A 373 1.81 8.49 -2.07
C VAL A 373 2.10 7.45 -1.00
N ARG A 374 3.34 6.94 -0.99
CA ARG A 374 3.85 6.07 0.06
C ARG A 374 4.85 6.80 0.94
N ARG A 375 4.75 6.62 2.25
CA ARG A 375 5.56 7.28 3.28
C ARG A 375 6.10 6.22 4.24
N ARG A 376 7.39 6.28 4.56
CA ARG A 376 8.02 5.36 5.51
C ARG A 376 8.13 5.99 6.89
N ILE A 377 7.51 5.39 7.90
CA ILE A 377 7.73 5.73 9.32
C ILE A 377 8.71 4.71 9.91
N SER A 378 9.60 5.13 10.81
CA SER A 378 10.51 4.22 11.52
C SER A 378 9.96 3.89 12.90
N ILE A 379 9.74 2.61 13.17
CA ILE A 379 9.21 2.05 14.43
C ILE A 379 9.88 0.69 14.62
N CYS A 380 10.23 0.34 15.86
CA CYS A 380 10.78 -0.97 16.20
C CYS A 380 9.78 -2.08 15.90
N ARG A 381 10.16 -3.05 15.07
CA ARG A 381 9.28 -4.17 14.65
C ARG A 381 9.79 -5.55 15.08
N HIS A 382 10.74 -5.58 16.01
CA HIS A 382 11.40 -6.82 16.44
C HIS A 382 10.43 -7.87 16.98
N SER A 383 9.38 -7.44 17.68
CA SER A 383 8.34 -8.32 18.24
C SER A 383 7.55 -9.08 17.16
N GLU A 384 7.43 -8.51 15.96
CA GLU A 384 6.74 -9.15 14.85
C GLU A 384 7.59 -10.26 14.22
N LEU A 385 8.92 -10.12 14.24
CA LEU A 385 9.87 -11.05 13.64
C LEU A 385 9.81 -12.44 14.29
N ASP A 386 9.67 -12.49 15.62
CA ASP A 386 9.54 -13.72 16.40
C ASP A 386 8.28 -14.53 16.07
N ARG A 387 7.27 -13.88 15.47
CA ARG A 387 5.97 -14.49 15.13
C ARG A 387 5.85 -14.85 13.65
N VAL A 388 6.87 -14.54 12.84
CA VAL A 388 6.85 -14.80 11.39
C VAL A 388 6.85 -16.31 11.10
N LYS A 389 5.95 -16.75 10.21
CA LYS A 389 5.78 -18.16 9.82
C LYS A 389 5.73 -18.33 8.29
N GLY A 390 5.96 -19.56 7.83
CA GLY A 390 5.76 -19.93 6.43
C GLY A 390 6.78 -19.31 5.48
N LEU A 391 6.32 -18.76 4.35
CA LEU A 391 7.19 -18.19 3.33
C LEU A 391 8.00 -16.99 3.85
N ARG A 392 7.38 -16.16 4.70
CA ARG A 392 8.03 -15.01 5.30
C ARG A 392 9.24 -15.41 6.16
N LEU A 393 9.17 -16.55 6.84
CA LEU A 393 10.28 -17.10 7.63
C LEU A 393 11.42 -17.58 6.72
N ILE A 394 11.10 -18.14 5.56
CA ILE A 394 12.13 -18.53 4.57
C ILE A 394 12.86 -17.28 4.07
N VAL A 395 12.12 -16.22 3.76
CA VAL A 395 12.70 -14.93 3.33
C VAL A 395 13.55 -14.32 4.45
N SER A 396 13.10 -14.37 5.70
CA SER A 396 13.85 -13.82 6.84
C SER A 396 15.19 -14.53 7.01
N VAL A 397 15.19 -15.87 7.01
CA VAL A 397 16.41 -16.69 7.07
C VAL A 397 17.31 -16.44 5.86
N PHE A 398 16.74 -16.22 4.67
CA PHE A 398 17.52 -15.91 3.48
C PHE A 398 18.21 -14.54 3.59
N LEU A 399 17.54 -13.52 4.12
CA LEU A 399 18.14 -12.19 4.32
C LEU A 399 19.30 -12.25 5.31
N GLU A 400 19.11 -12.93 6.44
CA GLU A 400 20.20 -13.15 7.41
C GLU A 400 21.37 -13.93 6.80
N LEU A 401 21.07 -14.96 6.01
CA LEU A 401 22.09 -15.71 5.31
C LEU A 401 22.81 -14.86 4.25
N ALA A 402 22.09 -13.98 3.55
CA ALA A 402 22.66 -13.07 2.55
C ALA A 402 23.65 -12.09 3.20
N ASP A 403 23.32 -11.56 4.38
CA ASP A 403 24.21 -10.65 5.12
C ASP A 403 25.53 -11.32 5.53
N VAL A 404 25.52 -12.63 5.78
CA VAL A 404 26.74 -13.41 6.04
C VAL A 404 27.47 -13.77 4.73
N ILE A 405 26.74 -14.18 3.69
CA ILE A 405 27.32 -14.68 2.43
C ILE A 405 27.92 -13.55 1.57
N VAL A 406 27.26 -12.38 1.49
CA VAL A 406 27.68 -11.27 0.63
C VAL A 406 29.12 -10.81 0.92
N PRO A 407 29.52 -10.51 2.18
CA PRO A 407 30.89 -10.10 2.47
C PRO A 407 31.91 -11.23 2.17
N VAL A 408 31.56 -12.48 2.48
CA VAL A 408 32.42 -13.65 2.18
C VAL A 408 32.61 -13.83 0.67
N SER A 409 31.54 -13.69 -0.11
CA SER A 409 31.57 -13.81 -1.57
C SER A 409 32.39 -12.70 -2.21
N ARG A 410 32.24 -11.46 -1.74
CA ARG A 410 33.08 -10.34 -2.18
C ARG A 410 34.57 -10.57 -1.86
N ALA A 411 34.88 -11.10 -0.68
CA ALA A 411 36.24 -11.44 -0.30
C ALA A 411 36.83 -12.60 -1.13
N PHE A 412 36.02 -13.59 -1.48
CA PHE A 412 36.44 -14.69 -2.34
C PHE A 412 36.69 -14.21 -3.78
N LEU A 413 35.79 -13.39 -4.35
CA LEU A 413 35.94 -12.82 -5.69
C LEU A 413 37.19 -11.94 -5.81
N SER A 414 37.47 -11.09 -4.82
CA SER A 414 38.67 -10.26 -4.84
C SER A 414 39.96 -11.11 -4.81
N ARG A 415 39.96 -12.22 -4.05
CA ARG A 415 41.05 -13.21 -4.05
C ARG A 415 41.17 -13.94 -5.38
N ALA A 416 40.07 -14.33 -5.99
CA ALA A 416 40.06 -14.99 -7.29
C ALA A 416 40.58 -14.06 -8.40
N GLN A 417 40.26 -12.76 -8.33
CA GLN A 417 40.79 -11.75 -9.24
C GLN A 417 42.31 -11.61 -9.09
N GLN A 418 42.82 -11.57 -7.86
CA GLN A 418 44.27 -11.56 -7.59
C GLN A 418 44.96 -12.82 -8.13
N PHE A 419 44.38 -13.99 -7.90
CA PHE A 419 44.90 -15.26 -8.42
C PHE A 419 44.91 -15.30 -9.95
N THR A 420 43.84 -14.80 -10.58
CA THR A 420 43.73 -14.72 -12.05
C THR A 420 44.81 -13.80 -12.62
N SER A 421 45.07 -12.66 -11.97
CA SER A 421 46.16 -11.75 -12.34
C SER A 421 47.53 -12.41 -12.20
N TRP A 422 47.80 -13.09 -11.08
CA TRP A 422 49.04 -13.84 -10.87
C TRP A 422 49.25 -14.94 -11.91
N LEU A 423 48.18 -15.71 -12.22
CA LEU A 423 48.22 -16.79 -13.20
C LEU A 423 48.50 -16.25 -14.60
N LEU A 424 47.86 -15.14 -14.99
CA LEU A 424 48.07 -14.50 -16.28
C LEU A 424 49.52 -14.00 -16.43
N VAL A 425 50.05 -13.31 -15.41
CA VAL A 425 51.44 -12.82 -15.41
C VAL A 425 52.43 -13.99 -15.49
N THR A 426 52.19 -15.04 -14.70
CA THR A 426 53.05 -16.23 -14.68
C THR A 426 53.03 -16.98 -16.01
N LEU A 427 51.86 -17.07 -16.65
CA LEU A 427 51.71 -17.71 -17.95
C LEU A 427 52.43 -16.94 -19.06
N ILE A 428 52.31 -15.60 -19.07
CA ILE A 428 53.04 -14.72 -20.00
C ILE A 428 54.56 -14.79 -19.77
N GLY A 429 55.00 -14.79 -18.51
CA GLY A 429 56.43 -14.90 -18.19
C GLY A 429 57.03 -16.24 -18.64
N ARG A 430 56.29 -17.35 -18.49
CA ARG A 430 56.72 -18.67 -18.97
C ARG A 430 56.70 -18.77 -20.50
N SER A 431 55.71 -18.17 -21.17
CA SER A 431 55.65 -18.19 -22.64
C SER A 431 56.77 -17.36 -23.26
N LEU A 432 57.07 -16.16 -22.74
CA LEU A 432 58.23 -15.37 -23.18
C LEU A 432 59.56 -16.08 -22.92
N GLY A 433 59.71 -16.75 -21.77
CA GLY A 433 60.92 -17.48 -21.42
C GLY A 433 61.25 -18.62 -22.39
N LEU A 434 60.22 -19.34 -22.88
CA LEU A 434 60.36 -20.38 -23.90
C LEU A 434 60.75 -19.80 -25.26
N VAL A 435 60.14 -18.68 -25.67
CA VAL A 435 60.51 -17.98 -26.91
C VAL A 435 61.95 -17.48 -26.86
N TYR A 436 62.37 -16.86 -25.75
CA TYR A 436 63.74 -16.38 -25.57
C TYR A 436 64.76 -17.52 -25.64
N ARG A 437 64.47 -18.66 -24.99
CA ARG A 437 65.34 -19.85 -25.03
C ARG A 437 65.43 -20.44 -26.45
N GLY A 438 64.31 -20.51 -27.17
CA GLY A 438 64.29 -20.96 -28.56
C GLY A 438 65.11 -20.07 -29.49
N ILE A 439 65.04 -18.74 -29.32
CA ILE A 439 65.89 -17.79 -30.08
C ILE A 439 67.37 -17.99 -29.72
N LYS A 440 67.70 -18.18 -28.44
CA LYS A 440 69.09 -18.38 -27.99
C LYS A 440 69.67 -19.71 -28.50
N GLU A 441 68.92 -20.79 -28.47
CA GLU A 441 69.34 -22.09 -29.04
C GLU A 441 69.47 -22.02 -30.57
N SER A 442 68.60 -21.25 -31.24
CA SER A 442 68.72 -20.96 -32.68
C SER A 442 69.97 -20.15 -33.02
N MET A 443 70.36 -19.18 -32.17
CA MET A 443 71.61 -18.41 -32.33
C MET A 443 72.87 -19.15 -31.86
N GLY A 444 72.74 -20.18 -31.01
CA GLY A 444 73.85 -20.92 -30.40
C GLY A 444 74.25 -22.21 -31.13
N GLY A 445 73.49 -22.64 -32.15
CA GLY A 445 73.82 -23.79 -32.99
C GLY A 445 74.88 -23.46 -34.05
N GLY A 446 76.11 -23.20 -33.63
CA GLY A 446 77.16 -22.78 -34.56
C GLY A 446 78.56 -22.79 -33.97
N GLY A 447 78.96 -23.87 -33.30
CA GLY A 447 80.37 -24.07 -32.96
C GLY A 447 80.57 -24.97 -31.75
N ASN A 448 81.01 -26.20 -32.01
CA ASN A 448 82.26 -26.69 -31.43
C ASN A 448 82.70 -28.03 -32.05
N ASN A 449 83.84 -27.95 -32.73
CA ASN A 449 85.04 -28.78 -32.54
C ASN A 449 84.87 -30.31 -32.56
N ALA A 450 85.37 -30.93 -33.64
CA ALA A 450 85.69 -32.36 -33.69
C ALA A 450 87.22 -32.53 -33.85
N ASP A 451 87.86 -32.78 -32.70
CA ASP A 451 88.94 -33.71 -32.41
C ASP A 451 90.00 -34.06 -33.48
N ASN A 452 91.27 -33.84 -33.11
CA ASN A 452 92.42 -34.53 -33.69
C ASN A 452 93.33 -35.14 -32.60
N LYS A 453 93.04 -36.43 -32.28
CA LYS A 453 93.96 -37.58 -32.03
C LYS A 453 95.10 -37.52 -30.97
N PRO A 454 95.75 -38.66 -30.59
CA PRO A 454 95.20 -39.99 -30.22
C PRO A 454 95.95 -40.73 -29.06
N ARG A 455 95.28 -41.76 -28.49
CA ARG A 455 95.73 -43.14 -28.13
C ARG A 455 96.87 -43.48 -27.11
N PHE A 456 96.51 -44.44 -26.25
CA PHE A 456 97.24 -45.48 -25.47
C PHE A 456 98.09 -44.99 -24.28
N ALA A 457 98.11 -45.63 -23.11
CA ALA A 457 97.87 -47.04 -22.73
C ALA A 457 96.97 -47.18 -21.49
#